data_AF-A0A261C443-F1
#
_entry.id   AF-A0A261C443-F1
#
_cell.length_a   1.000
_cell.length_b   1.000
_cell.length_c   1.000
_cell.angle_alpha   90.00
_cell.angle_beta   90.00
_cell.angle_gamma   90.00
#
_symmetry.space_group_name_H-M   'P 1'
#
loop_
_entity.id
_entity.type
_entity.pdbx_description
1 polymer ?
#
loop_
_entity_poly.entity_id
_entity_poly.type
_entity_poly.pdbx_seq_one_letter_code
_entity_poly.pdbx_strand_id
1 'polypeptide(L)'
;MSSTPSNSVVTNSKPDFNLNQAQPVEFLLEKIIKLTIEIAPEITGTQLAELLELKNNAIAACAHSNRLLQEHCTHQATKWEMLTKNILNAEKEHIVSYYKETIAQLQKENEKLQREIEISIMLDDLEKELASKKI
;
A
#
# COMPACT_ATOMS: atom_id res chain seq x y z
N MET A 1 19.50 36.12 6.05
CA MET A 1 19.56 35.00 7.01
C MET A 1 18.25 34.25 6.90
N SER A 2 18.29 33.09 6.24
CA SER A 2 17.10 32.30 5.92
C SER A 2 17.08 31.09 6.83
N SER A 3 16.18 31.08 7.81
CA SER A 3 15.95 29.94 8.67
C SER A 3 15.00 28.98 7.98
N THR A 4 15.51 27.84 7.52
CA THR A 4 14.70 26.69 7.12
C THR A 4 14.11 26.02 8.35
N PRO A 5 12.83 25.58 8.34
CA PRO A 5 12.31 24.74 9.41
C PRO A 5 12.86 23.32 9.25
N SER A 6 13.45 22.81 10.33
CA SER A 6 13.91 21.44 10.46
C SER A 6 12.68 20.51 10.45
N ASN A 7 12.50 19.73 9.39
CA ASN A 7 11.54 18.64 9.38
C ASN A 7 12.06 17.55 10.32
N SER A 8 11.62 17.61 11.58
CA SER A 8 11.76 16.49 12.51
C SER A 8 10.99 15.32 11.93
N VAL A 9 11.72 14.36 11.38
CA VAL A 9 11.20 13.04 11.01
C VAL A 9 10.59 12.45 12.28
N VAL A 10 9.26 12.46 12.36
CA VAL A 10 8.51 11.68 13.33
C VAL A 10 8.76 10.23 12.96
N THR A 11 9.76 9.62 13.58
CA THR A 11 9.94 8.18 13.54
C THR A 11 8.75 7.57 14.28
N ASN A 12 7.71 7.18 13.54
CA ASN A 12 6.76 6.19 14.01
C ASN A 12 7.53 4.87 14.16
N SER A 13 8.29 4.75 15.24
CA SER A 13 8.83 3.49 15.72
C SER A 13 7.64 2.64 16.13
N LYS A 14 7.07 1.95 15.15
CA LYS A 14 6.17 0.83 15.37
C LYS A 14 6.92 -0.10 16.31
N PRO A 15 6.37 -0.48 17.48
CA PRO A 15 6.96 -1.55 18.23
C PRO A 15 6.87 -2.78 17.34
N ASP A 16 8.00 -3.22 16.80
CA ASP A 16 8.15 -4.51 16.16
C ASP A 16 7.97 -5.56 17.25
N PHE A 17 6.70 -5.84 17.58
CA PHE A 17 6.35 -6.96 18.43
C PHE A 17 6.64 -8.22 17.62
N ASN A 18 7.88 -8.70 17.72
CA ASN A 18 8.37 -9.86 17.01
C ASN A 18 7.66 -11.09 17.58
N LEU A 19 6.53 -11.46 16.96
CA LEU A 19 5.75 -12.66 17.28
C LEU A 19 6.60 -13.94 17.28
N ASN A 20 7.76 -13.94 16.60
CA ASN A 20 8.67 -15.08 16.54
C ASN A 20 9.60 -15.19 17.77
N GLN A 21 9.63 -14.18 18.66
CA GLN A 21 10.43 -14.20 19.89
C GLN A 21 9.60 -14.45 21.15
N ALA A 22 8.27 -14.39 21.07
CA ALA A 22 7.40 -14.69 22.20
C ALA A 22 7.41 -16.20 22.48
N GLN A 23 7.75 -16.59 23.72
CA GLN A 23 7.66 -17.98 24.12
C GLN A 23 6.20 -18.46 24.02
N PRO A 24 5.95 -19.69 23.54
CA PRO A 24 4.60 -20.23 23.47
C PRO A 24 3.92 -20.21 24.84
N VAL A 25 2.64 -19.90 24.87
CA VAL A 25 1.82 -19.90 26.11
C VAL A 25 1.92 -21.24 26.83
N GLU A 26 1.99 -22.34 26.08
CA GLU A 26 2.20 -23.68 26.63
C GLU A 26 3.49 -23.79 27.45
N PHE A 27 4.60 -23.24 26.97
CA PHE A 27 5.89 -23.27 27.67
C PHE A 27 5.83 -22.52 29.02
N LEU A 28 5.19 -21.35 29.05
CA LEU A 28 5.05 -20.55 30.26
C LEU A 28 4.13 -21.24 31.28
N LEU A 29 3.01 -21.80 30.82
CA LEU A 29 2.09 -22.54 31.66
C LEU A 29 2.72 -23.82 32.22
N GLU A 30 3.52 -24.54 31.43
CA GLU A 30 4.31 -25.69 31.89
C GLU A 30 5.19 -25.33 33.10
N LYS A 31 5.87 -24.18 33.03
CA LYS A 31 6.75 -23.68 34.08
C LYS A 31 5.96 -23.29 35.33
N ILE A 32 4.79 -22.66 35.16
CA ILE A 32 3.89 -22.29 36.27
C ILE A 32 3.41 -23.55 37.00
N ILE A 33 3.01 -24.60 36.28
CA ILE A 33 2.59 -25.86 36.90
C ILE A 33 3.72 -26.48 37.72
N LYS A 34 4.94 -26.55 37.17
CA LYS A 34 6.11 -27.08 37.89
C LYS A 34 6.40 -26.31 39.18
N LEU A 35 6.44 -24.98 39.10
CA LEU A 35 6.66 -24.12 40.28
C LEU A 35 5.54 -24.29 41.32
N THR A 36 4.29 -24.45 40.87
CA THR A 36 3.16 -24.65 41.78
C THR A 36 3.31 -25.95 42.58
N ILE A 37 3.74 -27.04 41.94
CA ILE A 37 4.01 -28.32 42.61
C ILE A 37 5.20 -28.20 43.59
N GLU A 38 6.26 -27.49 43.22
CA GLU A 38 7.43 -27.27 44.07
C GLU A 38 7.09 -26.47 45.34
N ILE A 39 6.22 -25.47 45.23
CA ILE A 39 5.87 -24.56 46.33
C ILE A 39 4.74 -25.12 47.20
N ALA A 40 3.82 -25.89 46.62
CA ALA A 40 2.67 -26.49 47.31
C ALA A 40 2.71 -28.02 47.22
N PRO A 41 3.60 -28.70 47.97
CA PRO A 41 3.74 -30.15 47.90
C PRO A 41 2.51 -30.92 48.38
N GLU A 42 1.62 -30.27 49.15
CA GLU A 42 0.36 -30.86 49.63
C GLU A 42 -0.83 -30.63 48.68
N ILE A 43 -0.58 -30.17 47.46
CA ILE A 43 -1.62 -30.03 46.44
C ILE A 43 -2.32 -31.38 46.22
N THR A 44 -3.64 -31.37 46.34
CA THR A 44 -4.44 -32.58 46.15
C THR A 44 -4.55 -32.94 44.68
N GLY A 45 -4.85 -34.20 44.39
CA GLY A 45 -5.08 -34.66 43.01
C GLY A 45 -6.18 -33.88 42.28
N THR A 46 -7.24 -33.47 43.00
CA THR A 46 -8.33 -32.66 42.44
C THR A 46 -7.85 -31.26 42.06
N GLN A 47 -7.08 -30.59 42.93
CA GLN A 47 -6.52 -29.27 42.63
C GLN A 47 -5.52 -29.31 41.46
N LEU A 48 -4.72 -30.38 41.36
CA LEU A 48 -3.82 -30.57 40.22
C LEU A 48 -4.60 -30.77 38.91
N ALA A 49 -5.71 -31.51 38.96
CA ALA A 49 -6.58 -31.71 37.79
C ALA A 49 -7.21 -30.38 37.32
N GLU A 50 -7.72 -29.57 38.26
CA GLU A 50 -8.24 -28.23 37.95
C GLU A 50 -7.17 -27.31 37.34
N LEU A 51 -5.93 -27.36 37.84
CA LEU A 51 -4.81 -26.58 37.31
C LEU A 51 -4.45 -27.01 35.87
N LEU A 52 -4.48 -28.30 35.58
CA LEU A 52 -4.26 -28.84 34.23
C LEU A 52 -5.39 -28.46 33.28
N GLU A 53 -6.63 -28.49 33.74
CA GLU A 53 -7.79 -28.03 32.97
C GLU A 53 -7.66 -26.53 32.64
N LEU A 54 -7.28 -25.71 33.62
CA LEU A 54 -7.04 -24.28 33.43
C LEU A 54 -5.92 -24.04 32.40
N LYS A 55 -4.83 -24.80 32.45
CA LYS A 55 -3.76 -24.74 31.42
C LYS A 55 -4.33 -24.98 30.03
N ASN A 56 -5.12 -26.03 29.85
CA ASN A 56 -5.69 -26.38 28.55
C ASN A 56 -6.66 -25.31 28.05
N ASN A 57 -7.50 -24.78 28.93
CA ASN A 57 -8.42 -23.70 28.60
C ASN A 57 -7.70 -22.41 28.19
N ALA A 58 -6.62 -22.06 28.89
CA ALA A 58 -5.79 -20.92 28.54
C ALA A 58 -5.10 -21.09 27.16
N ILE A 59 -4.57 -22.28 26.88
CA ILE A 59 -3.99 -22.60 25.55
C ILE A 59 -5.04 -22.45 24.45
N ALA A 60 -6.24 -23.01 24.66
CA ALA A 60 -7.34 -22.92 23.70
C ALA A 60 -7.78 -21.47 23.45
N ALA A 61 -7.92 -20.67 24.51
CA ALA A 61 -8.29 -19.25 24.41
C ALA A 61 -7.22 -18.45 23.65
N CYS A 62 -5.94 -18.66 23.94
CA CYS A 62 -4.84 -18.02 23.22
C CYS A 62 -4.79 -18.43 21.75
N ALA A 63 -4.99 -19.71 21.43
CA ALA A 63 -5.05 -20.19 20.05
C ALA A 63 -6.21 -19.55 19.27
N HIS A 64 -7.38 -19.40 19.92
CA HIS A 64 -8.53 -18.73 19.33
C HIS A 64 -8.26 -17.24 19.07
N SER A 65 -7.73 -16.53 20.06
CA SER A 65 -7.36 -15.11 19.92
C SER A 65 -6.33 -14.89 18.81
N ASN A 66 -5.31 -15.75 18.74
CA ASN A 66 -4.29 -15.67 17.68
C ASN A 66 -4.89 -15.90 16.30
N ARG A 67 -5.85 -16.81 16.16
CA ARG A 67 -6.57 -17.03 14.89
C ARG A 67 -7.34 -15.78 14.47
N LEU A 68 -8.11 -15.18 15.39
CA LEU A 68 -8.86 -13.96 15.09
C LEU A 68 -7.94 -12.79 14.69
N LEU A 69 -6.82 -12.64 15.40
CA LEU A 69 -5.80 -11.64 15.04
C LEU A 69 -5.21 -11.90 13.66
N GLN A 70 -4.92 -13.16 13.33
CA GLN A 70 -4.41 -13.53 12.02
C GLN A 70 -5.43 -13.19 10.91
N GLU A 71 -6.70 -13.54 11.10
CA GLU A 71 -7.79 -13.21 10.16
C GLU A 71 -7.97 -11.70 9.97
N HIS A 72 -7.89 -10.93 11.05
CA HIS A 72 -7.97 -9.47 10.98
C HIS A 72 -6.76 -8.88 10.23
N CYS A 73 -5.56 -9.36 10.51
CA CYS A 73 -4.33 -8.93 9.84
C CYS A 73 -4.35 -9.26 8.34
N THR A 74 -4.80 -10.45 7.96
CA THR A 74 -4.91 -10.84 6.53
C THR A 74 -5.94 -9.99 5.81
N HIS A 75 -7.13 -9.79 6.41
CA HIS A 75 -8.16 -8.91 5.85
C HIS A 75 -7.64 -7.48 5.65
N GLN A 76 -6.93 -6.94 6.63
CA GLN A 76 -6.35 -5.60 6.55
C GLN A 76 -5.27 -5.52 5.45
N ALA A 77 -4.42 -6.53 5.31
CA ALA A 77 -3.40 -6.58 4.25
C ALA A 77 -4.04 -6.58 2.85
N THR A 78 -5.09 -7.38 2.63
CA THR A 78 -5.83 -7.39 1.36
C THR A 78 -6.46 -6.03 1.06
N LYS A 79 -7.04 -5.36 2.07
CA LYS A 79 -7.62 -4.02 1.90
C LYS A 79 -6.56 -2.99 1.49
N TRP A 80 -5.37 -3.04 2.09
CA TRP A 80 -4.25 -2.18 1.72
C TRP A 80 -3.76 -2.41 0.28
N GLU A 81 -3.67 -3.66 -0.14
CA GLU A 81 -3.28 -4.01 -1.51
C GLU A 81 -4.29 -3.47 -2.54
N MET A 82 -5.59 -3.65 -2.29
CA MET A 82 -6.64 -3.10 -3.14
C MET A 82 -6.59 -1.57 -3.24
N LEU A 83 -6.43 -0.87 -2.11
CA LEU A 83 -6.34 0.58 -2.10
C LEU A 83 -5.14 1.08 -2.90
N THR A 84 -3.99 0.43 -2.72
CA THR A 84 -2.74 0.76 -3.45
C THR A 84 -2.93 0.59 -4.95
N LYS A 85 -3.54 -0.52 -5.38
CA LYS A 85 -3.85 -0.77 -6.79
C LYS A 85 -4.80 0.28 -7.38
N ASN A 86 -5.82 0.68 -6.61
CA ASN A 86 -6.78 1.69 -7.05
C ASN A 86 -6.13 3.07 -7.22
N ILE A 87 -5.24 3.46 -6.30
CA ILE A 87 -4.48 4.72 -6.39
C ILE A 87 -3.59 4.71 -7.65
N LEU A 88 -2.81 3.64 -7.85
CA LEU A 88 -1.95 3.49 -9.03
C LEU A 88 -2.75 3.54 -10.34
N ASN A 89 -3.94 2.92 -10.37
CA ASN A 89 -4.81 2.96 -11.52
C ASN A 89 -5.35 4.38 -11.78
N ALA A 90 -5.79 5.09 -10.75
CA ALA A 90 -6.27 6.46 -10.89
C ALA A 90 -5.17 7.41 -11.39
N GLU A 91 -3.95 7.28 -10.88
CA GLU A 91 -2.78 8.03 -11.37
C GLU A 91 -2.48 7.70 -12.84
N LYS A 92 -2.51 6.42 -13.20
CA LYS A 92 -2.32 5.98 -14.59
C LYS A 92 -3.39 6.55 -15.52
N GLU A 93 -4.66 6.51 -15.12
CA GLU A 93 -5.77 7.08 -15.90
C GLU A 93 -5.60 8.58 -16.09
N HIS A 94 -5.21 9.31 -15.04
CA HIS A 94 -4.94 10.74 -15.11
C HIS A 94 -3.79 11.05 -16.10
N ILE A 95 -2.68 10.31 -16.00
CA ILE A 95 -1.54 10.46 -16.92
C ILE A 95 -1.96 10.17 -18.37
N VAL A 96 -2.73 9.10 -18.60
CA VAL A 96 -3.24 8.75 -19.93
C VAL A 96 -4.15 9.84 -20.49
N SER A 97 -5.02 10.42 -19.66
CA SER A 97 -5.90 11.53 -20.08
C SER A 97 -5.09 12.74 -20.51
N TYR A 98 -4.11 13.14 -19.70
CA TYR A 98 -3.22 14.27 -20.00
C TYR A 98 -2.49 14.11 -21.35
N TYR A 99 -1.92 12.92 -21.59
CA TYR A 99 -1.23 12.66 -22.86
C TYR A 99 -2.19 12.59 -24.05
N LYS A 100 -3.40 12.06 -23.88
CA LYS A 100 -4.43 12.07 -24.93
C LYS A 100 -4.81 13.49 -25.34
N GLU A 101 -5.03 14.38 -24.36
CA GLU A 101 -5.35 15.80 -24.63
C GLU A 101 -4.18 16.49 -25.34
N THR A 102 -2.95 16.27 -24.88
CA THR A 102 -1.75 16.85 -25.49
C THR A 102 -1.59 16.40 -26.95
N ILE A 103 -1.79 15.11 -27.24
CA ILE A 103 -1.74 14.57 -28.61
C ILE A 103 -2.81 15.22 -29.49
N ALA A 104 -4.05 15.35 -28.99
CA ALA A 104 -5.14 15.98 -29.74
C ALA A 104 -4.85 17.45 -30.07
N GLN A 105 -4.22 18.19 -29.14
CA GLN A 105 -3.80 19.57 -29.38
C GLN A 105 -2.73 19.66 -30.47
N LEU A 106 -1.70 18.82 -30.41
CA LEU A 106 -0.63 18.77 -31.41
C LEU A 106 -1.15 18.36 -32.79
N GLN A 107 -2.09 17.42 -32.87
CA GLN A 107 -2.74 17.03 -34.12
C GLN A 107 -3.46 18.23 -34.76
N LYS A 108 -4.23 18.98 -33.96
CA LYS A 108 -4.94 20.17 -34.43
C LYS A 108 -3.98 21.27 -34.92
N GLU A 109 -2.85 21.45 -34.24
CA GLU A 109 -1.83 22.41 -34.65
C GLU A 109 -1.16 21.99 -35.97
N ASN A 110 -0.82 20.71 -36.12
CA ASN A 110 -0.29 20.18 -37.38
C ASN A 110 -1.28 20.36 -38.55
N GLU A 111 -2.58 20.12 -38.35
CA GLU A 111 -3.60 20.38 -39.38
C GLU A 111 -3.72 21.86 -39.75
N LYS A 112 -3.45 22.77 -38.80
CA LYS A 112 -3.43 24.21 -39.07
C LYS A 112 -2.19 24.58 -39.89
N LEU A 113 -1.01 24.12 -39.47
CA LEU A 113 0.25 24.34 -40.19
C LEU A 113 0.21 23.76 -41.60
N GLN A 114 -0.38 22.58 -41.77
CA GLN A 114 -0.56 21.96 -43.09
C GLN A 114 -1.40 22.85 -44.02
N ARG A 115 -2.49 23.43 -43.51
CA ARG A 115 -3.31 24.39 -44.25
C ARG A 115 -2.55 25.68 -44.58
N GLU A 116 -1.73 26.19 -43.67
CA GLU A 116 -0.89 27.36 -43.93
C GLU A 116 0.14 27.07 -45.04
N ILE A 117 0.73 25.88 -45.05
CA ILE A 117 1.64 25.43 -46.13
C ILE A 117 0.91 25.38 -47.47
N GLU A 118 -0.28 24.79 -47.53
CA GLU A 118 -1.09 24.73 -48.76
C GLU A 118 -1.41 26.13 -49.30
N ILE A 119 -1.79 27.07 -48.43
CA ILE A 119 -2.01 28.47 -48.80
C ILE A 119 -0.73 29.11 -49.36
N SER A 120 0.41 28.88 -48.72
CA SER A 120 1.69 29.41 -49.19
C SER A 120 2.03 28.89 -50.60
N ILE A 121 1.81 27.60 -50.87
CA ILE A 121 2.02 27.01 -52.20
C ILE A 121 1.11 27.67 -53.24
N MET A 122 -0.18 27.84 -52.93
CA MET A 122 -1.11 28.51 -53.85
C MET A 122 -0.72 29.97 -54.15
N LEU A 123 -0.19 30.69 -53.15
CA LEU A 123 0.29 32.06 -53.33
C LEU A 123 1.53 32.11 -54.24
N ASP A 124 2.49 31.20 -54.07
CA ASP A 124 3.67 31.11 -54.94
C ASP A 124 3.28 30.85 -56.40
N ASP A 125 2.29 29.97 -56.62
CA ASP A 125 1.81 29.66 -57.97
C ASP A 125 1.09 30.85 -58.62
N LEU A 126 0.28 31.60 -57.85
CA LEU A 126 -0.33 32.85 -58.31
C LEU A 126 0.72 33.91 -58.67
N GLU A 127 1.79 34.04 -57.88
CA GLU A 127 2.88 34.98 -58.16
C GLU A 127 3.58 34.64 -59.48
N LYS A 128 3.87 33.35 -59.73
CA LYS A 128 4.44 32.88 -61.01
C LYS A 128 3.51 33.17 -62.19
N GLU A 129 2.21 32.90 -62.06
CA GLU A 129 1.23 33.21 -63.11
C GLU A 129 1.16 34.71 -63.42
N LEU A 130 1.13 35.56 -62.38
CA LEU A 130 1.15 37.02 -62.54
C LEU A 130 2.44 37.50 -63.23
N ALA A 131 3.59 36.96 -62.85
CA ALA A 131 4.87 37.28 -63.49
C ALA A 131 4.87 36.89 -64.98
N SER A 132 4.27 35.76 -65.33
CA SER A 132 4.15 35.30 -66.72
C SER A 132 3.17 36.12 -67.58
N LYS A 133 2.21 36.81 -66.95
CA LYS A 133 1.20 37.66 -67.62
C LYS A 133 1.58 39.13 -67.74
N LYS A 134 2.68 39.58 -67.12
CA LYS A 134 3.24 40.91 -67.37
C LYS A 134 3.85 40.97 -68.78
N ILE A 135 3.06 41.51 -69.71
CA ILE A 135 3.50 42.13 -70.97
C ILE A 135 3.76 43.61 -70.69
#